data_AF-A0A820QE18-F1
#
_entry.id   AF-A0A820QE18-F1
#
_cell.length_a   1.000
_cell.length_b   1.000
_cell.length_c   1.000
_cell.angle_alpha   90.00
_cell.angle_beta   90.00
_cell.angle_gamma   90.00
#
_symmetry.space_group_name_H-M   'P 1'
#
loop_
_entity.id
_entity.type
_entity.pdbx_description
1 polymer ?
#
loop_
_entity_poly.entity_id
_entity_poly.type
_entity_poly.pdbx_seq_one_letter_code
_entity_poly.pdbx_strand_id
1 'polypeptide(L)' 'MPNFCLNNSPCKENIIGSTRHAYCDCQPGFNGLKCQNQYFQCTSNGKFIDSFLNDQSKYFECTHVNG' A
#
# COMPACT_ATOMS: atom_id res chain seq x y z
N MET A 1 9.31 -7.71 16.96
CA MET A 1 7.92 -8.19 16.76
C MET A 1 7.81 -8.71 15.34
N PRO A 2 7.93 -10.02 15.10
CA PRO A 2 7.81 -10.53 13.74
C PRO A 2 6.33 -10.48 13.34
N ASN A 3 6.04 -9.96 12.14
CA ASN A 3 4.74 -10.04 11.46
C ASN A 3 3.62 -9.08 11.92
N PHE A 4 3.93 -7.82 12.26
CA PHE A 4 2.89 -6.80 12.45
C PHE A 4 2.30 -6.31 11.11
N CYS A 5 3.13 -6.22 10.08
CA CYS A 5 2.75 -5.75 8.74
C CYS A 5 2.46 -6.92 7.80
N LEU A 6 1.35 -6.85 7.08
CA LEU A 6 0.92 -7.87 6.11
C LEU A 6 1.45 -7.55 4.71
N ASN A 7 1.19 -8.47 3.75
CA ASN A 7 1.49 -8.28 2.33
C ASN A 7 2.95 -7.91 2.05
N ASN A 8 3.88 -8.57 2.74
CA ASN A 8 5.33 -8.37 2.64
C ASN A 8 5.77 -6.89 2.82
N SER A 9 4.97 -6.08 3.52
CA SER A 9 5.29 -4.68 3.74
C SER A 9 6.31 -4.52 4.86
N PRO A 10 7.36 -3.69 4.68
CA PRO A 10 8.35 -3.46 5.72
C PRO A 10 7.73 -2.78 6.95
N CYS A 11 8.09 -3.28 8.13
CA CYS A 11 7.79 -2.62 9.39
C CYS A 11 8.90 -1.61 9.69
N LYS A 12 8.53 -0.33 9.80
CA LYS A 12 9.44 0.75 10.16
C LYS A 12 9.16 1.21 11.58
N GLU A 13 10.20 1.66 12.24
CA GLU A 13 10.09 2.33 13.52
C GLU A 13 10.54 3.79 13.39
N ASN A 14 9.91 4.67 14.17
CA ASN A 14 10.32 6.05 14.31
C ASN A 14 10.31 6.42 15.79
N ILE A 15 11.32 7.18 16.19
CA ILE A 15 11.48 7.64 17.57
C ILE A 15 11.11 9.11 17.60
N ILE A 16 10.06 9.44 18.35
CA ILE A 16 9.61 10.81 18.55
C ILE A 16 9.80 11.13 20.03
N GLY A 17 10.82 11.92 20.35
CA GLY A 17 11.27 12.16 21.72
C GLY A 17 11.78 10.87 22.37
N SER A 18 11.18 10.47 23.49
CA SER A 18 11.49 9.21 24.18
C SER A 18 10.58 8.04 23.79
N THR A 19 9.65 8.24 22.84
CA THR A 19 8.64 7.24 22.47
C THR A 19 9.00 6.57 21.14
N ARG A 20 8.98 5.24 21.12
CA ARG A 20 9.11 4.42 19.90
C ARG A 20 7.72 4.17 19.30
N HIS A 21 7.54 4.58 18.05
CA HIS A 21 6.36 4.28 17.24
C HIS A 21 6.76 3.28 16.16
N ALA A 22 5.96 2.24 15.98
CA ALA A 22 6.09 1.33 14.85
C ALA A 22 4.94 1.55 13.87
N TYR A 23 5.24 1.58 12.58
CA TYR A 23 4.27 1.71 11.52
C TYR A 23 4.67 0.84 10.33
N CYS A 24 3.69 0.48 9.52
CA CYS A 24 3.94 -0.28 8.30
C CYS A 24 4.09 0.68 7.12
N ASP A 25 5.14 0.50 6.34
CA ASP A 25 5.30 1.18 5.06
C ASP A 25 4.68 0.30 3.98
N CYS A 26 3.40 0.56 3.71
CA CYS A 26 2.60 -0.31 2.85
C CYS A 26 3.08 -0.25 1.40
N GLN A 27 3.20 -1.43 0.79
CA GLN A 27 3.41 -1.52 -0.65
C GLN A 27 2.28 -0.80 -1.42
N PRO A 28 2.59 -0.21 -2.58
CA PRO A 28 1.59 0.41 -3.43
C PRO A 28 0.39 -0.51 -3.63
N GLY A 29 -0.79 0.01 -3.31
CA GLY A 29 -2.05 -0.71 -3.42
C GLY A 29 -2.59 -1.37 -2.16
N PHE A 30 -1.83 -1.34 -1.06
CA PHE A 30 -2.30 -1.74 0.26
C PHE A 30 -2.37 -0.56 1.23
N ASN A 31 -3.34 -0.56 2.13
CA ASN A 31 -3.49 0.43 3.18
C ASN A 31 -4.02 -0.17 4.50
N GLY A 32 -4.21 0.71 5.48
CA GLY A 32 -4.59 0.36 6.85
C GLY A 32 -3.38 0.17 7.75
N LEU A 33 -3.62 0.07 9.07
CA LEU A 33 -2.56 0.08 10.09
C LEU A 33 -1.49 -1.02 9.88
N LYS A 34 -1.92 -2.18 9.39
CA LYS A 34 -1.08 -3.35 9.06
C LYS A 34 -0.96 -3.62 7.56
N CYS A 35 -1.33 -2.68 6.68
CA CYS A 35 -1.39 -2.89 5.23
C CYS A 35 -2.29 -4.06 4.82
N GLN A 36 -3.46 -4.17 5.45
CA GLN A 36 -4.35 -5.34 5.36
C GLN A 36 -5.43 -5.16 4.30
N ASN A 37 -5.74 -3.91 3.96
CA ASN A 37 -6.76 -3.57 2.99
C ASN A 37 -6.09 -3.36 1.66
N GLN A 38 -6.58 -4.03 0.61
CA GLN A 38 -6.16 -3.74 -0.75
C GLN A 38 -7.10 -2.67 -1.32
N TYR A 39 -6.59 -1.46 -1.55
CA TYR A 39 -7.39 -0.35 -2.10
C TYR A 39 -7.18 -0.17 -3.61
N PHE A 40 -6.17 -0.84 -4.14
CA PHE A 40 -5.81 -0.84 -5.54
C PHE A 40 -5.90 -2.26 -6.06
N GLN A 41 -6.74 -2.46 -7.05
CA GLN A 41 -6.76 -3.67 -7.84
C GLN A 41 -6.29 -3.28 -9.23
N CYS A 42 -5.14 -3.80 -9.67
CA CYS A 42 -4.81 -3.72 -11.08
C CYS A 42 -5.94 -4.43 -11.82
N THR A 43 -6.60 -3.71 -12.73
CA THR A 43 -7.44 -4.39 -13.72
C THR A 43 -6.55 -5.25 -14.60
N SER A 44 -7.13 -6.22 -15.32
CA SER A 44 -6.39 -7.11 -16.23
C SER A 44 -5.55 -6.38 -17.29
N ASN A 45 -5.78 -5.07 -17.48
CA ASN A 45 -5.06 -4.21 -18.43
C ASN A 45 -3.88 -3.45 -17.82
N GLY A 46 -3.42 -3.78 -16.60
CA GLY A 46 -2.26 -3.13 -15.96
C GLY A 46 -2.50 -1.68 -15.55
N LYS A 47 -3.77 -1.28 -15.48
CA LYS A 47 -4.20 0.07 -15.11
C LYS A 47 -5.13 0.00 -13.92
N PHE A 48 -4.98 0.94 -13.00
CA PHE A 48 -5.96 1.23 -11.98
C PHE A 48 -6.54 2.61 -12.23
N ILE A 49 -7.87 2.69 -12.26
CA ILE A 49 -8.58 3.94 -12.39
C ILE A 49 -8.83 4.45 -10.97
N ASP A 50 -8.35 5.65 -10.65
CA ASP A 50 -8.66 6.26 -9.37
C ASP A 50 -10.12 6.72 -9.36
N SER A 51 -10.98 5.93 -8.70
CA SER A 51 -12.41 6.24 -8.57
C SER A 51 -12.68 7.51 -7.77
N PHE A 52 -11.69 8.06 -7.03
CA PHE A 52 -11.83 9.36 -6.37
C PHE A 52 -11.93 10.53 -7.33
N LEU A 53 -11.29 10.45 -8.50
CA LEU A 53 -11.25 11.55 -9.45
C LEU A 53 -12.38 11.47 -10.48
N ASN A 54 -13.13 10.37 -10.52
CA ASN A 54 -14.21 10.09 -11.47
C ASN A 54 -13.80 10.41 -12.94
N ASP A 55 -12.50 10.28 -13.21
CA ASP A 55 -11.85 10.61 -14.48
C ASP A 55 -11.05 9.38 -14.92
N GLN A 56 -11.59 8.66 -15.91
CA GLN A 56 -10.97 7.45 -16.46
C GLN A 56 -9.65 7.73 -17.18
N SER A 57 -9.30 9.00 -17.39
CA SER A 57 -8.02 9.44 -17.97
C SER A 57 -6.90 9.49 -16.93
N LYS A 58 -7.24 9.51 -15.63
CA LYS A 58 -6.28 9.44 -14.54
C LYS A 58 -6.22 8.01 -14.01
N TYR A 59 -5.31 7.26 -14.60
CA TYR A 59 -4.98 5.93 -14.16
C TYR A 59 -3.54 5.87 -13.68
N PHE A 60 -3.31 5.05 -12.67
CA PHE A 60 -1.97 4.64 -12.31
C PHE A 60 -1.65 3.39 -13.12
N GLU A 61 -0.58 3.46 -13.91
CA GLU A 61 -0.02 2.27 -14.54
C GLU A 61 0.64 1.45 -13.43
N CYS A 62 0.16 0.24 -13.22
CA CYS A 62 0.85 -0.69 -12.37
C CYS A 62 1.70 -1.62 -13.21
N THR A 63 3.00 -1.62 -12.93
CA THR A 63 3.92 -2.68 -13.35
C THR A 63 3.59 -3.92 -12.54
N HIS A 64 2.54 -4.63 -12.93
CA HIS A 64 2.26 -5.95 -12.39
C HIS A 64 3.37 -6.88 -12.89
N VAL A 65 4.46 -6.98 -12.12
CA VAL A 65 5.21 -8.23 -12.03
C VAL A 65 4.53 -9.00 -10.90
N ASN A 66 3.48 -9.73 -11.27
CA ASN A 66 3.16 -10.94 -10.54
C ASN A 66 4.40 -11.83 -10.66
N GLY A 67 5.17 -11.91 -9.58
CA GLY A 67 6.17 -12.94 -9.33
C GLY A 67 5.66 -13.81 -8.18
#